data_AF-A0A950I0X7-F1
#
_entry.id   AF-A0A950I0X7-F1
#
_cell.length_a   1.000
_cell.length_b   1.000
_cell.length_c   1.000
_cell.angle_alpha   90.00
_cell.angle_beta   90.00
_cell.angle_gamma   90.00
#
_symmetry.space_group_name_H-M   'P 1'
#
loop_
_entity.id
_entity.type
_entity.pdbx_description
1 polymer ?
#
loop_
_entity_poly.entity_id
_entity_poly.type
_entity_poly.pdbx_seq_one_letter_code
_entity_poly.pdbx_strand_id
1 'polypeptide(L)'
;LNRTLEDAVNHGIPLNFTTQIEIKRPRWYWFDESTIEAENVVILSKNLLTNEYQANVIGGVQRSFHSLEEALELMRHPSRWVVAERGALKSGTTYHVTMQMKLNLESLSLSKPFIVDSINNPDWRLATDKKSFSFKAD
;
A
#
# COMPACT_ATOMS: atom_id res chain seq x y z
N LEU A 1 8.52 9.12 -5.93
CA LEU A 1 9.26 8.61 -4.75
C LEU A 1 10.22 9.71 -4.32
N ASN A 2 10.81 9.67 -3.12
CA ASN A 2 11.90 10.56 -2.76
C ASN A 2 13.25 9.84 -2.95
N ARG A 3 14.32 10.63 -3.07
CA ARG A 3 15.67 10.13 -3.40
C ARG A 3 16.20 9.14 -2.36
N THR A 4 15.91 9.36 -1.08
CA THR A 4 16.34 8.48 0.02
C THR A 4 15.80 7.05 -0.12
N LEU A 5 14.52 6.89 -0.48
CA LEU A 5 13.90 5.58 -0.68
C LEU A 5 14.36 4.92 -1.99
N GLU A 6 14.60 5.70 -3.03
CA GLU A 6 15.19 5.21 -4.29
C GLU A 6 16.59 4.62 -4.06
N ASP A 7 17.43 5.34 -3.31
CA ASP A 7 18.76 4.85 -2.93
C ASP A 7 18.66 3.61 -2.04
N ALA A 8 17.72 3.55 -1.09
CA ALA A 8 17.52 2.37 -0.25
C ALA A 8 17.21 1.12 -1.10
N VAL A 9 16.28 1.21 -2.05
CA VAL A 9 15.96 0.10 -2.96
C VAL A 9 17.17 -0.27 -3.81
N ASN A 10 17.94 0.71 -4.29
CA ASN A 10 19.14 0.47 -5.08
C ASN A 10 20.24 -0.27 -4.31
N HIS A 11 20.29 -0.12 -2.98
CA HIS A 11 21.16 -0.87 -2.09
C HIS A 11 20.58 -2.24 -1.67
N GLY A 12 19.45 -2.66 -2.26
CA GLY A 12 18.81 -3.94 -1.99
C GLY A 12 17.93 -3.95 -0.73
N ILE A 13 17.60 -2.78 -0.18
CA ILE A 13 16.67 -2.69 0.96
C ILE A 13 15.24 -2.85 0.41
N PRO A 14 14.50 -3.89 0.81
CA PRO A 14 13.12 -4.07 0.38
C PRO A 14 12.23 -3.02 1.07
N LEU A 15 11.38 -2.33 0.31
CA LEU A 15 10.39 -1.37 0.81
C LEU A 15 8.99 -1.99 0.82
N ASN A 16 8.33 -1.95 1.99
CA ASN A 16 7.00 -2.53 2.17
C ASN A 16 5.94 -1.44 2.17
N PHE A 17 5.16 -1.35 1.11
CA PHE A 17 4.04 -0.43 0.97
C PHE A 17 2.75 -1.11 1.40
N THR A 18 2.08 -0.54 2.37
CA THR A 18 0.79 -1.01 2.85
C THR A 18 -0.30 -0.06 2.38
N THR A 19 -1.25 -0.59 1.62
CA THR A 19 -2.46 0.10 1.18
C THR A 19 -3.62 -0.35 2.05
N GLN A 20 -4.22 0.58 2.78
CA GLN A 20 -5.39 0.33 3.61
C GLN A 20 -6.62 0.97 2.96
N ILE A 21 -7.68 0.18 2.84
CA ILE A 21 -9.01 0.65 2.43
C ILE A 21 -9.97 0.42 3.58
N GLU A 22 -10.75 1.46 3.86
CA GLU A 22 -11.82 1.46 4.83
C GLU A 22 -13.13 1.82 4.13
N ILE A 23 -14.16 0.99 4.27
CA ILE A 23 -15.50 1.21 3.74
C ILE A 23 -16.45 1.41 4.90
N LYS A 24 -17.06 2.60 4.99
CA LYS A 24 -18.03 2.96 6.01
C LYS A 24 -19.39 3.25 5.41
N ARG A 25 -20.46 2.86 6.09
CA ARG A 25 -21.82 3.25 5.70
C ARG A 25 -22.22 4.56 6.39
N PRO A 26 -22.57 5.64 5.68
CA PRO A 26 -23.03 6.88 6.28
C PRO A 26 -24.40 6.67 6.94
N ARG A 27 -24.57 7.12 8.18
CA ARG A 27 -25.82 7.00 8.95
C ARG A 27 -26.14 8.31 9.68
N TRP A 28 -27.43 8.62 9.80
CA TRP A 28 -27.90 9.92 10.26
C TRP A 28 -27.96 10.06 11.78
N TYR A 29 -28.25 9.01 12.57
CA TYR A 29 -28.10 9.08 14.03
C TYR A 29 -27.72 7.71 14.63
N TRP A 30 -26.92 7.79 15.71
CA TRP A 30 -26.64 6.84 16.80
C TRP A 30 -25.57 5.71 16.71
N PHE A 31 -25.18 5.10 15.59
CA PHE A 31 -23.96 4.22 15.56
C PHE A 31 -23.50 3.84 14.14
N ASP A 32 -22.19 3.78 13.91
CA ASP A 32 -21.59 3.22 12.68
C ASP A 32 -21.73 1.69 12.72
N GLU A 33 -22.45 1.08 11.78
CA GLU A 33 -22.59 -0.38 11.70
C GLU A 33 -22.09 -0.90 10.34
N SER A 34 -20.93 -1.55 10.40
CA SER A 34 -20.12 -2.12 9.31
C SER A 34 -19.08 -1.16 8.72
N THR A 35 -17.89 -1.22 9.32
CA THR A 35 -16.62 -0.81 8.70
C THR A 35 -16.00 -2.07 8.10
N ILE A 36 -15.86 -2.13 6.78
CA ILE A 36 -15.06 -3.16 6.13
C ILE A 36 -13.66 -2.59 5.96
N GLU A 37 -12.66 -3.29 6.48
CA GLU A 37 -11.26 -2.93 6.33
C GLU A 37 -10.57 -3.98 5.45
N ALA A 38 -9.78 -3.51 4.49
CA ALA A 38 -8.94 -4.36 3.65
C ALA A 38 -7.53 -3.79 3.58
N GLU A 39 -6.55 -4.66 3.68
CA GLU A 39 -5.14 -4.30 3.59
C GLU A 39 -4.45 -5.07 2.47
N ASN A 40 -3.66 -4.35 1.66
CA ASN A 40 -2.81 -4.94 0.64
C ASN A 40 -1.38 -4.45 0.82
N VAL A 41 -0.45 -5.40 0.86
CA VAL A 41 0.96 -5.11 1.04
C VAL A 41 1.70 -5.40 -0.26
N VAL A 42 2.49 -4.44 -0.72
CA VAL A 42 3.35 -4.53 -1.89
C VAL A 42 4.79 -4.33 -1.45
N ILE A 43 5.64 -5.31 -1.74
CA ILE A 43 7.05 -5.31 -1.42
C ILE A 43 7.83 -4.96 -2.69
N LEU A 44 8.61 -3.89 -2.64
CA LEU A 44 9.52 -3.49 -3.72
C LEU A 44 10.95 -3.74 -3.30
N SER A 45 11.69 -4.48 -4.11
CA SER A 45 13.09 -4.80 -3.85
C SER A 45 13.89 -4.76 -5.14
N LYS A 46 15.21 -4.74 -5.03
CA LYS A 46 16.11 -4.85 -6.17
C LYS A 46 16.96 -6.10 -6.03
N ASN A 47 16.97 -6.93 -7.06
CA ASN A 47 17.91 -8.04 -7.17
C ASN A 47 19.27 -7.48 -7.63
N LEU A 48 20.26 -7.48 -6.74
CA LEU A 48 21.59 -6.92 -7.03
C LEU A 48 22.40 -7.78 -8.01
N LEU A 49 22.07 -9.07 -8.13
CA LEU A 49 22.77 -9.98 -9.04
C LEU A 49 22.29 -9.80 -10.48
N THR A 50 20.98 -9.68 -10.69
CA THR A 50 20.38 -9.49 -12.03
C THR A 50 20.17 -8.01 -12.38
N ASN A 51 20.36 -7.10 -11.41
CA ASN A 51 20.05 -5.68 -11.51
C ASN A 51 18.59 -5.39 -11.90
N GLU A 52 17.67 -6.26 -11.52
CA GLU A 52 16.24 -6.13 -11.80
C GLU A 52 15.47 -5.65 -10.56
N TYR A 53 14.46 -4.82 -10.77
CA TYR A 53 13.51 -4.42 -9.73
C TYR A 53 12.41 -5.47 -9.63
N GLN A 54 12.04 -5.86 -8.42
CA GLN A 54 11.03 -6.86 -8.15
C GLN A 54 9.93 -6.23 -7.31
N ALA A 55 8.69 -6.30 -7.80
CA ALA A 55 7.50 -5.91 -7.05
C ALA A 55 6.68 -7.17 -6.75
N ASN A 56 6.44 -7.42 -5.47
CA ASN A 56 5.68 -8.56 -4.99
C ASN A 56 4.45 -8.08 -4.22
N VAL A 57 3.26 -8.47 -4.68
CA VAL A 57 2.01 -8.23 -3.94
C VAL A 57 1.76 -9.44 -3.06
N ILE A 58 1.57 -9.25 -1.75
CA ILE A 58 1.26 -10.36 -0.84
C ILE A 58 -0.05 -11.03 -1.28
N GLY A 59 -0.01 -12.34 -1.51
CA GLY A 59 -1.13 -13.12 -2.06
C GLY A 59 -1.34 -12.97 -3.58
N GLY A 60 -0.44 -12.26 -4.26
CA GLY A 60 -0.43 -12.06 -5.70
C GLY A 60 0.81 -12.66 -6.39
N VAL A 61 1.09 -12.16 -7.59
CA VAL A 61 2.22 -12.61 -8.42
C VAL A 61 3.36 -11.60 -8.30
N GLN A 62 4.56 -12.11 -8.03
CA GLN A 62 5.79 -11.33 -8.13
C GLN A 62 6.11 -11.02 -9.59
N ARG A 63 6.46 -9.76 -9.88
CA ARG A 63 6.90 -9.32 -11.21
C ARG A 63 8.27 -8.67 -11.13
N SER A 64 9.10 -8.97 -12.12
CA SER A 64 10.41 -8.34 -12.34
C SER A 64 10.30 -7.24 -13.40
N PHE A 65 11.09 -6.19 -13.23
CA PHE A 65 11.14 -4.99 -14.06
C PHE A 65 12.60 -4.57 -14.27
N HIS A 66 12.88 -3.93 -15.40
CA HIS A 66 14.23 -3.43 -15.69
C HIS A 66 14.43 -1.99 -15.18
N SER A 67 13.34 -1.26 -14.93
CA SER A 67 13.37 0.10 -14.38
C SER A 67 12.54 0.21 -13.10
N LEU A 68 12.99 1.08 -12.18
CA LEU A 68 12.25 1.43 -10.98
C LEU A 68 10.90 2.07 -11.33
N GLU A 69 10.86 2.89 -12.39
CA GLU A 69 9.64 3.58 -12.81
C GLU A 69 8.55 2.60 -13.24
N GLU A 70 8.92 1.53 -13.94
CA GLU A 70 7.98 0.46 -14.33
C GLU A 70 7.42 -0.27 -13.09
N ALA A 71 8.27 -0.53 -12.11
CA ALA A 71 7.83 -1.13 -10.85
C ALA A 71 6.88 -0.21 -10.07
N LEU A 72 7.13 1.10 -10.08
CA LEU A 72 6.26 2.10 -9.47
C LEU A 72 4.92 2.26 -10.22
N GLU A 73 4.91 2.07 -11.55
CA GLU A 73 3.68 2.06 -12.34
C GLU A 73 2.71 0.95 -11.89
N LEU A 74 3.25 -0.23 -11.56
CA LEU A 74 2.44 -1.32 -11.00
C LEU A 74 1.85 -0.96 -9.63
N MET A 75 2.55 -0.18 -8.80
CA MET A 75 2.00 0.31 -7.54
C MET A 75 0.90 1.36 -7.73
N ARG A 76 1.02 2.20 -8.77
CA ARG A 76 -0.02 3.17 -9.13
C ARG A 76 -1.29 2.48 -9.62
N HIS A 77 -1.15 1.34 -10.28
CA HIS A 77 -2.25 0.53 -10.80
C HIS A 77 -2.26 -0.86 -10.15
N PRO A 78 -2.64 -0.94 -8.86
CA PRO A 78 -2.66 -2.21 -8.16
C PRO A 78 -3.61 -3.19 -8.87
N SER A 79 -3.19 -4.47 -8.91
CA SER A 79 -3.99 -5.54 -9.49
C SER A 79 -5.34 -5.67 -8.77
N ARG A 80 -6.33 -6.26 -9.46
CA ARG A 80 -7.68 -6.44 -8.91
C ARG A 80 -7.64 -7.27 -7.61
N TRP A 81 -7.72 -6.59 -6.48
CA TRP A 81 -7.88 -7.18 -5.16
C TRP A 81 -9.34 -7.18 -4.71
N VAL A 82 -9.70 -8.15 -3.88
CA VAL A 82 -11.03 -8.26 -3.29
C VAL A 82 -11.04 -7.50 -1.97
N VAL A 83 -11.75 -6.36 -1.94
CA VAL A 83 -11.84 -5.47 -0.76
C VAL A 83 -12.97 -5.89 0.18
N ALA A 84 -14.04 -6.47 -0.36
CA ALA A 84 -15.18 -6.95 0.39
C ALA A 84 -15.65 -8.29 -0.20
N GLU A 85 -15.99 -9.24 0.66
CA GLU A 85 -16.57 -10.51 0.22
C GLU A 85 -17.94 -10.32 -0.43
N ARG A 86 -18.33 -11.29 -1.27
CA ARG A 86 -19.64 -11.28 -1.92
C ARG A 86 -20.74 -11.34 -0.85
N GLY A 87 -21.59 -10.31 -0.79
CA GLY A 87 -22.67 -10.19 0.20
C GLY A 87 -22.30 -9.39 1.46
N ALA A 88 -21.04 -8.97 1.63
CA ALA A 88 -20.65 -8.08 2.73
C ALA A 88 -21.24 -6.66 2.58
N LEU A 89 -21.52 -6.24 1.34
CA LEU A 89 -22.17 -4.98 1.03
C LEU A 89 -23.66 -5.20 0.73
N LYS A 90 -24.51 -4.34 1.31
CA LYS A 90 -25.96 -4.34 1.05
C LYS A 90 -26.22 -3.60 -0.27
N SER A 91 -26.82 -4.30 -1.24
CA SER A 91 -27.26 -3.71 -2.51
C SER A 91 -28.18 -2.50 -2.27
N GLY A 92 -28.04 -1.48 -3.12
CA GLY A 92 -28.77 -0.22 -3.05
C GLY A 92 -28.25 0.77 -2.00
N THR A 93 -27.19 0.44 -1.26
CA THR A 93 -26.60 1.31 -0.24
C THR A 93 -25.36 2.04 -0.78
N THR A 94 -25.27 3.34 -0.49
CA THR A 94 -24.06 4.14 -0.73
C THR A 94 -23.13 4.05 0.48
N TYR A 95 -21.87 3.74 0.23
CA TYR A 95 -20.78 3.64 1.19
C TYR A 95 -19.76 4.76 0.93
N HIS A 96 -19.09 5.20 1.99
CA HIS A 96 -17.93 6.08 1.94
C HIS A 96 -16.68 5.20 2.02
N VAL A 97 -15.87 5.24 0.97
CA VAL A 97 -14.61 4.52 0.90
C VAL A 97 -13.49 5.51 1.15
N THR A 98 -12.56 5.17 2.04
CA THR A 98 -11.31 5.91 2.26
C THR A 98 -10.14 4.98 2.00
N MET A 99 -9.16 5.47 1.24
CA MET A 99 -7.96 4.73 0.86
C MET A 99 -6.72 5.54 1.24
N GLN A 100 -5.71 4.85 1.76
CA GLN A 100 -4.39 5.42 2.00
C GLN A 100 -3.31 4.37 1.76
N MET A 101 -2.22 4.76 1.10
CA MET A 101 -1.02 3.96 0.99
C MET A 101 0.07 4.58 1.86
N LYS A 102 0.81 3.75 2.59
CA LYS A 102 1.93 4.18 3.45
C LYS A 102 3.09 3.21 3.36
N LEU A 103 4.31 3.72 3.47
CA LEU A 103 5.49 2.90 3.69
C LEU A 103 5.47 2.39 5.13
N ASN A 104 5.53 1.07 5.29
CA ASN A 104 5.59 0.42 6.59
C ASN A 104 7.04 0.16 6.99
N LEU A 105 7.55 1.01 7.89
CA LEU A 105 8.93 0.94 8.38
C LEU A 105 9.16 -0.24 9.35
N GLU A 106 8.13 -0.68 10.06
CA GLU A 106 8.24 -1.76 11.05
C GLU A 106 8.52 -3.13 10.41
N SER A 107 8.12 -3.28 9.15
CA SER A 107 8.31 -4.50 8.37
C SER A 107 9.62 -4.51 7.57
N LEU A 108 10.33 -3.37 7.50
CA LEU A 108 11.66 -3.34 6.92
C LEU A 108 12.57 -4.17 7.83
N SER A 109 13.17 -5.23 7.28
CA SER A 109 14.26 -5.98 7.95
C SER A 109 15.53 -5.13 7.96
N LEU A 110 15.43 -3.96 8.56
CA LEU A 110 16.44 -2.93 8.58
C LEU A 110 17.42 -3.28 9.70
N SER A 111 18.70 -3.47 9.36
CA SER A 111 19.75 -3.60 10.37
C SER A 111 19.69 -2.40 11.31
N LYS A 112 19.83 -2.63 12.63
CA LYS A 112 19.73 -1.62 13.70
C LYS A 112 20.27 -0.20 13.39
N PRO A 113 21.40 0.03 12.69
CA PRO A 113 21.85 1.39 12.34
C PRO A 113 20.88 2.18 11.46
N PHE A 114 20.19 1.54 10.51
CA PHE A 114 19.26 2.22 9.61
C PHE A 114 17.94 2.59 10.29
N ILE A 115 17.55 1.88 11.36
CA ILE A 115 16.38 2.24 12.18
C ILE A 115 16.60 3.64 12.79
N VAL A 116 17.82 3.94 13.25
CA VAL A 116 18.18 5.24 13.84
C VAL A 116 18.06 6.37 12.82
N ASP A 117 18.46 6.13 11.57
CA ASP A 117 18.32 7.12 10.49
C ASP A 117 16.84 7.38 10.14
N SER A 118 16.01 6.32 10.10
CA SER A 118 14.57 6.43 9.82
C SER A 118 13.76 7.21 10.88
N ILE A 119 14.26 7.30 12.11
CA ILE A 119 13.62 8.06 13.19
C ILE A 119 13.82 9.58 13.00
N ASN A 120 15.00 9.98 12.55
CA ASN A 120 15.38 11.39 12.41
C ASN A 120 15.07 11.96 11.03
N ASN A 121 14.88 11.12 10.01
CA ASN A 121 14.66 11.56 8.64
C ASN A 121 13.18 11.37 8.21
N PRO A 122 12.41 12.45 7.97
CA PRO A 122 11.02 12.38 7.54
C PRO A 122 10.85 11.72 6.16
N ASP A 123 11.91 11.59 5.37
CA ASP A 123 11.89 10.91 4.08
C ASP A 123 11.46 9.44 4.17
N TRP A 124 11.69 8.80 5.32
CA TRP A 124 11.25 7.43 5.57
C TRP A 124 9.75 7.33 5.89
N ARG A 125 9.06 8.46 6.13
CA ARG A 125 7.62 8.49 6.43
C ARG A 125 6.80 8.83 5.19
N LEU A 126 6.96 8.02 4.15
CA LEU A 126 6.20 8.20 2.91
C LEU A 126 4.77 7.68 3.10
N ALA A 127 3.79 8.57 2.96
CA ALA A 127 2.37 8.21 2.89
C ALA A 127 1.68 9.08 1.85
N THR A 128 0.66 8.51 1.20
CA THR A 128 -0.24 9.27 0.34
C THR A 128 -1.25 10.02 1.20
N ASP A 129 -1.82 11.08 0.62
CA ASP A 129 -3.03 11.67 1.18
C ASP A 129 -4.16 10.63 1.24
N LYS A 130 -5.03 10.80 2.23
CA LYS A 130 -6.25 9.99 2.33
C LYS A 130 -7.18 10.40 1.19
N LYS A 131 -7.49 9.45 0.32
CA LYS A 131 -8.44 9.66 -0.77
C LYS A 131 -9.77 9.06 -0.38
N SER A 132 -10.83 9.88 -0.37
CA SER A 132 -12.18 9.43 -0.05
C SER A 132 -13.12 9.59 -1.24
N PHE A 133 -14.01 8.63 -1.44
CA PHE A 133 -15.02 8.65 -2.50
C PHE A 133 -16.26 7.86 -2.10
N SER A 134 -17.40 8.18 -2.71
CA SER A 134 -18.65 7.45 -2.48
C SER A 134 -18.80 6.31 -3.47
N PHE A 135 -19.14 5.13 -2.98
CA PHE A 135 -19.37 3.92 -3.76
C PHE A 135 -20.78 3.39 -3.51
N LYS A 136 -21.56 3.16 -4.56
CA LYS A 136 -22.87 2.52 -4.44
C LYS A 136 -22.72 1.04 -4.76
N ALA A 137 -23.14 0.19 -3.84
CA ALA A 137 -23.20 -1.25 -4.10
C ALA A 137 -24.47 -1.55 -4.90
N ASP A 138 -24.31 -2.11 -6.10
CA ASP A 138 -25.40 -2.64 -6.93
C ASP A 138 -25.65 -4.12 -6.64
#